data_AF-A0A508YJX3-F1
#
_entry.id   AF-A0A508YJX3-F1
#
_cell.length_a   1.000
_cell.length_b   1.000
_cell.length_c   1.000
_cell.angle_alpha   90.00
_cell.angle_beta   90.00
_cell.angle_gamma   90.00
#
_symmetry.space_group_name_H-M   'P 1'
#
loop_
_entity.id
_entity.type
_entity.pdbx_description
1 polymer ?
#
loop_
_entity_poly.entity_id
_entity_poly.type
_entity_poly.pdbx_seq_one_letter_code
_entity_poly.pdbx_strand_id
1 'polypeptide(L)' 'MKIYEVIPNFGGPSHVVIANNERQAIGMIVDYVNLHSNNSFCHYMMSDFYANEIHVDSLPEPMIIS' A
#
# COMPACT_ATOMS: atom_id res chain seq x y z
N MET A 1 13.39 -5.33 6.68
CA MET A 1 12.56 -4.38 5.90
C MET A 1 12.28 -5.01 4.55
N LYS A 2 11.04 -4.91 4.09
CA LYS A 2 10.50 -5.49 2.86
C LYS A 2 9.65 -4.45 2.14
N ILE A 3 9.43 -4.63 0.84
CA ILE A 3 8.55 -3.75 0.05
C ILE A 3 7.16 -4.36 0.07
N TYR A 4 6.15 -3.54 0.33
CA TYR A 4 4.74 -3.94 0.31
C TYR A 4 3.96 -3.03 -0.64
N GLU A 5 3.12 -3.63 -1.47
CA GLU A 5 2.01 -2.94 -2.13
C GLU A 5 0.80 -2.99 -1.21
N VAL A 6 0.27 -1.83 -0.82
CA VAL A 6 -0.92 -1.68 0.00
C VAL A 6 -2.08 -1.25 -0.88
N ILE A 7 -3.16 -2.03 -0.87
CA ILE A 7 -4.29 -1.88 -1.79
C ILE A 7 -5.59 -1.65 -0.98
N PRO A 8 -6.40 -0.63 -1.34
CA PRO A 8 -7.70 -0.39 -0.69
C PRO A 8 -8.76 -1.41 -1.15
N ASN A 9 -9.55 -1.90 -0.19
CA ASN A 9 -10.67 -2.81 -0.44
C ASN A 9 -11.86 -2.16 -1.15
N PHE A 10 -11.97 -0.83 -1.08
CA PHE A 10 -13.05 -0.04 -1.66
C PHE A 10 -12.74 0.46 -3.08
N GLY A 11 -11.62 0.02 -3.67
CA GLY A 11 -11.11 0.52 -4.94
C GLY A 11 -10.40 1.86 -4.79
N GLY A 12 -9.41 2.12 -5.64
CA GLY A 12 -8.56 3.31 -5.54
C GLY A 12 -7.10 3.02 -5.88
N PRO A 13 -6.21 4.01 -5.73
CA PRO A 13 -4.79 3.82 -5.98
C PRO A 13 -4.18 2.87 -4.93
N SER A 14 -3.32 1.97 -5.38
CA SER A 14 -2.41 1.25 -4.49
C SER A 14 -1.20 2.12 -4.16
N HIS A 15 -0.57 1.84 -3.02
CA HIS A 15 0.61 2.55 -2.55
C HIS A 15 1.72 1.56 -2.22
N VAL A 16 2.95 1.86 -2.63
CA VAL A 16 4.12 1.03 -2.33
C VAL A 16 4.90 1.65 -1.17
N VAL A 17 5.19 0.86 -0.14
CA VAL A 17 5.91 1.30 1.06
C VAL A 17 6.95 0.27 1.49
N ILE A 18 7.97 0.75 2.22
CA ILE A 18 8.96 -0.12 2.87
C ILE A 18 8.58 -0.27 4.33
N ALA A 19 8.35 -1.49 4.79
CA ALA A 19 7.95 -1.79 6.17
C ALA A 19 8.59 -3.09 6.69
N ASN A 20 8.50 -3.35 7.99
CA ASN A 20 8.98 -4.59 8.59
C ASN A 20 8.00 -5.76 8.43
N ASN A 21 6.70 -5.46 8.33
CA ASN A 21 5.62 -6.42 8.16
C ASN A 21 4.40 -5.74 7.52
N GLU A 22 3.44 -6.56 7.06
CA GLU A 22 2.18 -6.10 6.44
C GLU A 22 1.41 -5.12 7.32
N ARG A 23 1.29 -5.42 8.62
CA ARG A 23 0.56 -4.57 9.57
C ARG A 23 1.15 -3.16 9.63
N GLN A 24 2.48 -3.05 9.67
CA GLN A 24 3.16 -1.75 9.64
C GLN A 24 2.94 -1.04 8.30
N ALA A 25 3.01 -1.76 7.18
CA ALA A 25 2.77 -1.19 5.85
C ALA A 25 1.37 -0.57 5.74
N ILE A 26 0.34 -1.31 6.15
CA ILE A 26 -1.05 -0.83 6.18
C ILE A 26 -1.19 0.38 7.11
N GLY A 27 -0.61 0.31 8.31
CA GLY A 27 -0.69 1.41 9.28
C GLY A 27 -0.12 2.72 8.73
N MET A 28 1.02 2.66 8.05
CA MET A 28 1.63 3.83 7.41
C MET A 28 0.72 4.47 6.36
N ILE A 29 0.02 3.66 5.56
CA ILE A 29 -0.91 4.18 4.55
C ILE A 29 -2.17 4.73 5.19
N VAL A 30 -2.74 4.04 6.19
CA VAL A 30 -3.90 4.53 6.96
C VAL A 30 -3.61 5.90 7.57
N ASP A 31 -2.47 6.06 8.25
CA ASP A 31 -2.07 7.33 8.85
C ASP A 31 -1.87 8.41 7.77
N TYR A 32 -1.21 8.06 6.66
CA TYR A 32 -1.01 8.96 5.53
C TYR A 32 -2.34 9.45 4.94
N VAL A 33 -3.25 8.54 4.59
CA VAL A 33 -4.52 8.91 3.94
C VAL A 33 -5.42 9.67 4.89
N ASN A 34 -5.47 9.30 6.18
CA ASN A 34 -6.28 10.01 7.18
C ASN A 34 -5.75 11.41 7.48
N LEU A 35 -4.42 11.62 7.42
CA LEU A 35 -3.82 12.94 7.59
C LEU A 35 -4.06 13.85 6.38
N HIS A 36 -4.07 13.29 5.16
CA HIS A 36 -4.18 14.05 3.91
C HIS A 36 -5.60 14.10 3.34
N SER A 37 -6.53 13.33 3.91
CA SER A 37 -7.94 13.45 3.57
C SER A 37 -8.50 14.75 4.15
N ASN A 38 -8.66 15.76 3.29
CA ASN A 38 -9.38 17.02 3.62
C ASN A 38 -10.86 16.82 3.99
N ASN A 39 -11.36 15.57 3.99
CA ASN A 39 -12.74 15.22 4.32
C ASN A 39 -12.79 14.59 5.71
N SER A 40 -13.28 15.33 6.69
CA SER A 40 -13.54 14.86 8.07
C SER A 40 -14.59 13.74 8.20
N PHE A 41 -15.06 13.18 7.09
CA PHE A 41 -16.12 12.16 7.04
C PHE A 41 -15.63 10.75 6.75
N CYS A 42 -14.40 10.59 6.24
CA CYS A 42 -13.84 9.28 5.89
C CYS A 42 -12.62 9.00 6.77
N HIS A 43 -12.83 8.31 7.89
CA HIS A 43 -11.74 7.70 8.66
C HIS A 43 -11.51 6.29 8.15
N TYR A 44 -10.40 6.09 7.45
CA TYR A 44 -10.01 4.76 7.00
C TYR A 44 -9.42 3.97 8.16
N MET A 45 -9.76 2.69 8.22
CA MET A 45 -9.25 1.71 9.18
C MET A 45 -8.29 0.76 8.47
N MET A 46 -7.44 0.08 9.24
CA MET A 46 -6.51 -0.93 8.68
C MET A 46 -7.23 -2.06 7.94
N SER A 47 -8.46 -2.41 8.36
CA SER A 47 -9.29 -3.41 7.70
C SER A 47 -9.77 -3.00 6.30
N ASP A 48 -9.66 -1.72 5.96
CA ASP A 48 -10.04 -1.20 4.64
C ASP A 48 -8.94 -1.42 3.60
N PHE A 49 -7.81 -2.02 4.01
CA PHE A 49 -6.67 -2.30 3.15
C PHE A 49 -6.15 -3.73 3.37
N TYR A 50 -5.42 -4.22 2.38
CA TYR A 50 -4.54 -5.37 2.51
C TYR A 50 -3.17 -5.02 1.93
N ALA A 51 -2.16 -5.81 2.28
CA ALA A 51 -0.79 -5.61 1.81
C ALA A 51 -0.27 -6.90 1.17
N ASN A 52 0.38 -6.76 0.01
CA ASN A 52 1.10 -7.83 -0.66
C ASN A 52 2.60 -7.53 -0.59
N GLU A 53 3.41 -8.48 -0.12
CA GLU A 53 4.86 -8.36 -0.19
C GLU A 53 5.33 -8.42 -1.65
N ILE A 54 6.10 -7.42 -2.08
CA ILE A 54 6.74 -7.42 -3.39
C ILE A 54 8.11 -8.09 -3.26
N HIS A 55 8.22 -9.29 -3.82
CA HIS A 55 9.49 -9.99 -3.94
C HIS A 55 10.19 -9.52 -5.21
N VAL A 56 11.14 -8.58 -5.07
CA VAL A 56 11.87 -7.97 -6.20
C VAL A 56 12.53 -9.03 -7.09
N ASP A 57 13.03 -10.11 -6.49
CA ASP A 57 13.68 -11.22 -7.19
C ASP A 57 12.71 -12.04 -8.07
N SER A 58 11.41 -11.84 -7.93
CA SER A 58 10.37 -12.51 -8.71
C SER A 58 9.72 -11.63 -9.78
N LEU A 59 10.18 -10.38 -9.91
CA LEU A 59 9.73 -9.50 -10.98
C LEU A 59 10.36 -9.94 -12.31
N PRO A 60 9.57 -10.11 -13.39
CA PRO A 60 10.12 -10.40 -14.70
C PRO A 60 11.03 -9.27 -15.14
N GLU A 61 12.07 -9.60 -15.90
CA GLU A 61 12.93 -8.58 -16.52
C GLU A 61 12.06 -7.61 -17.33
N PRO A 62 12.36 -6.30 -17.27
CA PRO A 62 11.58 -5.30 -17.98
C PRO A 62 11.63 -5.58 -19.48
N MET A 63 10.47 -5.86 -20.07
CA MET A 63 10.35 -6.05 -21.51
C MET A 63 10.37 -4.68 -22.21
N ILE A 64 11.40 -4.44 -23.02
CA ILE A 64 11.45 -3.26 -23.89
C ILE A 64 10.60 -3.54 -25.12
N ILE A 65 9.56 -2.73 -25.33
CA ILE A 65 8.76 -2.74 -26.55
C ILE A 65 9.38 -1.73 -27.52
N SER A 66 9.89 -2.23 -28.64
CA SER A 66 10.49 -1.46 -29.75
C SER A 66 9.54 -1.34 -30.93
#